data_AF-A0AAD9H4V6-F1
#
_entry.id   AF-A0AAD9H4V6-F1
#
_cell.length_a   1.000
_cell.length_b   1.000
_cell.length_c   1.000
_cell.angle_alpha   90.00
_cell.angle_beta   90.00
_cell.angle_gamma   90.00
#
_symmetry.space_group_name_H-M   'P 1'
#
loop_
_entity.id
_entity.type
_entity.pdbx_description
1 polymer ?
#
loop_
_entity_poly.entity_id
_entity_poly.type
_entity_poly.pdbx_seq_one_letter_code
_entity_poly.pdbx_strand_id
1 'polypeptide(L)'
;MLAPATSGRRKSSDLPTQGLSYICPTTLAGTHKDFSHFFFSMAIEARNRLIAEIDNNLHGKREWEEKSYDPLCANELCKTAFLILVERSGPMNRYGCYRCYTLQPEAAFDIMPPHIVIHPCRRLTVQEWKKDLLSMHNGEQRLRRSCIECGVRDGLYSDNSLVESMTNKTCWVCKCRLIHWVSPNVPYTKFRRCLGKSPIRPMD
;
A
#
# COMPACT_ATOMS: atom_id res chain seq x y z
N MET A 1 -76.35 29.78 -8.32
CA MET A 1 -75.26 30.75 -8.23
C MET A 1 -73.95 29.99 -7.98
N LEU A 2 -72.98 30.21 -8.87
CA LEU A 2 -71.52 30.00 -8.78
C LEU A 2 -70.95 28.58 -8.55
N ALA A 3 -70.22 28.09 -9.57
CA ALA A 3 -69.18 27.06 -9.54
C ALA A 3 -67.80 27.69 -9.20
N PRO A 4 -66.63 27.07 -9.49
CA PRO A 4 -66.00 25.81 -9.07
C PRO A 4 -64.56 26.06 -8.50
N ALA A 5 -63.78 25.03 -8.12
CA ALA A 5 -62.33 24.99 -8.38
C ALA A 5 -61.64 23.65 -8.04
N THR A 6 -60.70 23.34 -8.92
CA THR A 6 -59.74 22.23 -9.08
C THR A 6 -58.65 22.09 -8.00
N SER A 7 -57.87 21.00 -8.12
CA SER A 7 -56.45 20.81 -7.75
C SER A 7 -56.27 19.78 -6.63
N GLY A 8 -55.45 18.74 -6.70
CA GLY A 8 -54.28 18.51 -7.55
C GLY A 8 -53.11 18.06 -6.65
N ARG A 9 -52.36 17.06 -7.13
CA ARG A 9 -51.02 16.62 -6.68
C ARG A 9 -50.88 15.78 -5.40
N ARG A 10 -50.54 14.51 -5.65
CA ARG A 10 -49.64 13.67 -4.84
C ARG A 10 -48.41 14.48 -4.38
N LYS A 11 -48.02 14.33 -3.12
CA LYS A 11 -46.63 14.49 -2.70
C LYS A 11 -46.19 13.24 -1.92
N SER A 12 -45.34 12.48 -2.61
CA SER A 12 -44.38 11.55 -2.03
C SER A 12 -43.71 12.21 -0.83
N SER A 13 -43.86 11.63 0.35
CA SER A 13 -43.03 11.96 1.50
C SER A 13 -41.69 11.26 1.30
N ASP A 14 -40.80 11.92 0.56
CA ASP A 14 -39.39 11.56 0.51
C ASP A 14 -38.78 11.84 1.90
N LEU A 15 -38.48 10.79 2.65
CA LEU A 15 -37.60 10.89 3.81
C LEU A 15 -36.20 11.29 3.31
N PRO A 16 -35.56 12.34 3.87
CA PRO A 16 -34.17 12.60 3.59
C PRO A 16 -33.34 11.52 4.29
N THR A 17 -32.82 10.57 3.51
CA THR A 17 -31.73 9.69 3.94
C THR A 17 -30.53 10.57 4.26
N GLN A 18 -30.40 10.95 5.54
CA GLN A 18 -29.25 11.64 6.06
C GLN A 18 -28.00 10.81 5.72
N GLY A 19 -27.11 11.43 4.95
CA GLY A 19 -25.89 10.83 4.47
C GLY A 19 -25.05 10.38 5.65
N LEU A 20 -24.95 9.06 5.80
CA LEU A 20 -23.95 8.43 6.65
C LEU A 20 -22.57 8.84 6.10
N SER A 21 -21.99 9.83 6.76
CA SER A 21 -20.60 10.23 6.62
C SER A 21 -19.73 9.10 7.16
N TYR A 22 -19.57 8.04 6.37
CA TYR A 22 -18.59 6.99 6.67
C TYR A 22 -17.21 7.58 6.47
N ILE A 23 -16.59 7.99 7.57
CA ILE A 23 -15.14 8.16 7.67
C ILE A 23 -14.57 6.74 7.55
N CYS A 24 -14.36 6.29 6.31
CA CYS A 24 -13.60 5.08 6.08
C CYS A 24 -12.13 5.45 6.34
N PRO A 25 -11.43 4.83 7.30
CA PRO A 25 -10.01 5.08 7.49
C PRO A 25 -9.29 4.70 6.18
N THR A 26 -8.85 5.72 5.43
CA THR A 26 -8.39 5.59 4.04
C THR A 26 -7.07 4.83 3.91
N THR A 27 -6.47 4.38 4.99
CA THR A 27 -5.21 3.64 5.00
C THR A 27 -5.30 2.64 6.14
N LEU A 28 -5.05 1.37 5.84
CA LEU A 28 -4.65 0.42 6.87
C LEU A 28 -3.44 1.07 7.54
N ALA A 29 -3.56 1.53 8.77
CA ALA A 29 -2.68 2.50 9.39
C ALA A 29 -1.19 2.21 9.09
N GLY A 30 -0.66 2.86 8.05
CA GLY A 30 0.76 2.82 7.74
C GLY A 30 1.43 3.60 8.85
N THR A 31 2.04 2.91 9.81
CA THR A 31 2.62 3.60 10.98
C THR A 31 3.76 4.52 10.58
N HIS A 32 4.40 4.29 9.42
CA HIS A 32 5.48 5.12 8.91
C HIS A 32 5.32 5.47 7.43
N LYS A 33 5.65 6.72 7.09
CA LYS A 33 5.53 7.27 5.73
C LYS A 33 6.68 6.84 4.81
N ASP A 34 7.88 6.74 5.37
CA ASP A 34 9.12 6.45 4.66
C ASP A 34 10.17 5.85 5.61
N PHE A 35 11.35 5.53 5.06
CA PHE A 35 12.49 5.00 5.80
C PHE A 35 12.90 5.89 6.96
N SER A 36 13.01 7.21 6.77
CA SER A 36 13.48 8.13 7.81
C SER A 36 12.53 8.16 9.00
N HIS A 37 11.23 8.28 8.73
CA HIS A 37 10.21 8.23 9.78
C HIS A 37 10.20 6.89 10.51
N PHE A 38 10.41 5.79 9.80
CA PHE A 38 10.53 4.47 10.40
C PHE A 38 11.79 4.35 11.26
N PHE A 39 12.96 4.69 10.72
CA PHE A 39 14.26 4.62 11.36
C PHE A 39 14.35 5.46 12.64
N PHE A 40 13.78 6.67 12.63
CA PHE A 40 13.74 7.52 13.83
C PHE A 40 12.68 7.11 14.86
N SER A 41 11.64 6.39 14.46
CA SER A 41 10.64 5.87 15.41
C SER A 41 11.13 4.69 16.25
N MET A 42 12.24 4.07 15.86
CA MET A 42 12.84 2.94 16.59
C MET A 42 13.59 3.41 17.82
N ALA A 43 13.59 2.58 18.88
CA ALA A 43 14.46 2.77 20.03
C ALA A 43 15.93 2.82 19.58
N ILE A 44 16.69 3.79 20.10
CA ILE A 44 18.06 4.07 19.68
C ILE A 44 18.95 2.84 19.85
N GLU A 45 18.78 2.10 20.95
CA GLU A 45 19.55 0.91 21.26
C GLU A 45 19.28 -0.22 20.28
N ALA A 46 18.01 -0.45 19.93
CA ALA A 46 17.63 -1.45 18.94
C ALA A 46 18.17 -1.10 17.55
N ARG A 47 18.05 0.17 17.16
CA ARG A 47 18.57 0.68 15.90
C ARG A 47 20.08 0.51 15.78
N ASN A 48 20.83 0.91 16.81
CA ASN A 48 22.29 0.82 16.80
C ASN A 48 22.78 -0.63 16.76
N ARG A 49 22.10 -1.56 17.46
CA ARG A 49 22.39 -3.00 17.34
C ARG A 49 22.21 -3.50 15.90
N LEU A 50 21.09 -3.17 15.28
CA LEU A 50 20.80 -3.58 13.90
C LEU A 50 21.78 -2.98 12.89
N ILE A 51 22.19 -1.72 13.06
CA ILE A 51 23.21 -1.08 12.21
C ILE A 51 24.55 -1.83 12.31
N ALA A 52 24.94 -2.22 13.52
CA ALA A 52 26.18 -2.95 13.76
C ALA A 52 26.18 -4.34 13.08
N GLU A 53 25.00 -4.95 12.90
CA GLU A 53 24.84 -6.24 12.22
C GLU A 53 24.88 -6.16 10.68
N ILE A 54 24.79 -4.96 10.08
CA ILE A 54 24.90 -4.81 8.63
C ILE A 54 26.33 -5.16 8.18
N ASP A 55 26.48 -5.94 7.10
CA ASP A 55 27.80 -6.30 6.55
C ASP A 55 28.65 -5.05 6.24
N ASN A 56 29.90 -5.04 6.74
CA ASN A 56 30.88 -3.97 6.49
C ASN A 56 31.23 -3.80 5.01
N ASN A 57 31.08 -4.86 4.21
CA ASN A 57 31.35 -4.83 2.77
C ASN A 57 30.15 -4.35 1.94
N LEU A 58 29.01 -4.02 2.58
CA LEU A 58 27.83 -3.56 1.87
C LEU A 58 28.11 -2.21 1.19
N HIS A 59 27.90 -2.17 -0.13
CA HIS A 59 28.11 -0.97 -0.91
C HIS A 59 27.29 0.22 -0.37
N GLY A 60 27.98 1.33 -0.10
CA GLY A 60 27.42 2.57 0.46
C GLY A 60 27.22 2.56 1.98
N LYS A 61 27.59 1.49 2.69
CA LYS A 61 27.61 1.52 4.16
C LYS A 61 28.61 2.53 4.70
N ARG A 62 29.83 2.58 4.15
CA ARG A 62 30.87 3.52 4.58
C ARG A 62 30.41 4.97 4.48
N GLU A 63 29.81 5.35 3.36
CA GLU A 63 29.25 6.70 3.17
C GLU A 63 28.14 6.99 4.19
N TRP A 64 27.27 6.01 4.46
CA TRP A 64 26.22 6.18 5.46
C TRP A 64 26.80 6.36 6.88
N GLU A 65 27.84 5.61 7.22
CA GLU A 65 28.57 5.70 8.49
C GLU A 65 29.28 7.05 8.65
N GLU A 66 29.97 7.54 7.61
CA GLU A 66 30.59 8.88 7.59
C GLU A 66 29.57 10.01 7.82
N LYS A 67 28.30 9.75 7.53
CA LYS A 67 27.16 10.65 7.80
C LYS A 67 26.42 10.31 9.10
N SER A 68 27.09 9.63 10.02
CA SER A 68 26.53 9.25 11.33
C SER A 68 25.21 8.47 11.22
N TYR A 69 25.09 7.66 10.17
CA TYR A 69 23.89 6.88 9.84
C TYR A 69 22.62 7.73 9.62
N ASP A 70 22.74 8.95 9.08
CA ASP A 70 21.58 9.73 8.63
C ASP A 70 20.74 8.94 7.59
N PRO A 71 19.46 8.64 7.85
CA PRO A 71 18.63 7.84 6.96
C PRO A 71 18.42 8.46 5.56
N LEU A 72 18.63 9.77 5.40
CA LEU A 72 18.60 10.43 4.09
C LEU A 72 19.82 10.08 3.22
N CYS A 73 20.95 9.74 3.86
CA CYS A 73 22.19 9.32 3.19
C CYS A 73 22.25 7.81 2.94
N ALA A 74 21.33 7.03 3.52
CA ALA A 74 21.26 5.60 3.26
C ALA A 74 20.89 5.34 1.80
N ASN A 75 21.70 4.57 1.08
CA ASN A 75 21.32 4.07 -0.24
C ASN A 75 20.31 2.91 -0.11
N GLU A 76 19.76 2.49 -1.25
CA GLU A 76 18.71 1.45 -1.29
C GLU A 76 19.19 0.10 -0.75
N LEU A 77 20.47 -0.26 -0.92
CA LEU A 77 21.05 -1.50 -0.39
C LEU A 77 21.12 -1.47 1.13
N CYS A 78 21.60 -0.36 1.70
CA CYS A 78 21.65 -0.12 3.13
C CYS A 78 20.26 -0.16 3.76
N LYS A 79 19.27 0.51 3.15
CA LYS A 79 17.87 0.48 3.60
C LYS A 79 17.29 -0.93 3.56
N THR A 80 17.56 -1.68 2.49
CA THR A 80 17.09 -3.06 2.32
C THR A 80 17.70 -3.98 3.38
N ALA A 81 19.03 -3.93 3.54
CA ALA A 81 19.75 -4.73 4.53
C ALA A 81 19.25 -4.46 5.94
N PHE A 82 19.09 -3.18 6.30
CA PHE A 82 18.52 -2.78 7.58
C PHE A 82 17.11 -3.36 7.75
N LEU A 83 16.23 -3.22 6.76
CA LEU A 83 14.85 -3.71 6.86
C LEU A 83 14.77 -5.24 7.00
N ILE A 84 15.63 -5.99 6.32
CA ILE A 84 15.73 -7.45 6.46
C ILE A 84 16.07 -7.84 7.90
N LEU A 85 17.04 -7.16 8.52
CA LEU A 85 17.40 -7.42 9.91
C LEU A 85 16.25 -7.09 10.86
N VAL A 86 15.59 -5.95 10.63
CA VAL A 86 14.42 -5.55 11.42
C VAL A 86 13.30 -6.59 11.32
N GLU A 87 12.98 -7.07 10.12
CA GLU A 87 11.95 -8.10 9.90
C GLU A 87 12.28 -9.42 10.62
N ARG A 88 13.56 -9.82 10.68
CA ARG A 88 14.01 -11.02 11.41
C ARG A 88 13.92 -10.86 12.93
N SER A 89 14.21 -9.67 13.44
CA SER A 89 14.18 -9.33 14.87
C SER A 89 12.81 -8.88 15.38
N GLY A 90 11.86 -8.64 14.47
CA GLY A 90 10.62 -7.92 14.72
C GLY A 90 9.48 -8.79 15.24
N PRO A 91 8.35 -8.17 15.61
CA PRO A 91 7.15 -8.90 16.01
C PRO A 91 6.62 -9.76 14.85
N MET A 92 6.11 -10.96 15.18
CA MET A 92 5.41 -11.81 14.23
C MET A 92 4.26 -11.03 13.56
N ASN A 93 4.05 -11.23 12.25
CA ASN A 93 3.01 -10.60 11.42
C ASN A 93 3.28 -9.16 10.96
N ARG A 94 4.54 -8.71 10.97
CA ARG A 94 4.99 -7.53 10.22
C ARG A 94 6.03 -7.93 9.19
N TYR A 95 5.95 -7.35 8.01
CA TYR A 95 6.86 -7.64 6.90
C TYR A 95 7.47 -6.37 6.34
N GLY A 96 8.69 -6.46 5.81
CA GLY A 96 9.33 -5.36 5.13
C GLY A 96 8.68 -5.06 3.79
N CYS A 97 8.35 -3.79 3.55
CA CYS A 97 8.08 -3.28 2.20
C CYS A 97 9.37 -2.66 1.66
N TYR A 98 10.02 -3.29 0.68
CA TYR A 98 11.28 -2.78 0.12
C TYR A 98 11.11 -1.59 -0.83
N ARG A 99 9.89 -1.12 -1.05
CA ARG A 99 9.63 0.09 -1.84
C ARG A 99 9.60 1.35 -0.98
N CYS A 100 8.93 1.32 0.16
CA CYS A 100 8.94 2.44 1.12
C CYS A 100 9.95 2.25 2.26
N TYR A 101 10.62 1.09 2.31
CA TYR A 101 11.61 0.69 3.31
C TYR A 101 11.11 0.76 4.75
N THR A 102 9.89 0.25 4.98
CA THR A 102 9.25 0.25 6.31
C THR A 102 8.68 -1.12 6.63
N LEU A 103 8.54 -1.44 7.92
CA LEU A 103 7.68 -2.55 8.33
C LEU A 103 6.20 -2.17 8.15
N GLN A 104 5.45 -3.09 7.56
CA GLN A 104 4.01 -2.96 7.36
C GLN A 104 3.31 -4.18 7.97
N PRO A 105 2.07 -4.03 8.46
CA PRO A 105 1.29 -5.18 8.94
C PRO A 105 1.00 -6.16 7.80
N GLU A 106 0.80 -7.43 8.11
CA GLU A 106 0.42 -8.49 7.15
C GLU A 106 -0.72 -8.08 6.21
N ALA A 107 -1.75 -7.42 6.74
CA ALA A 107 -2.88 -6.94 5.95
C ALA A 107 -2.51 -5.90 4.88
N ALA A 108 -1.30 -5.33 4.89
CA ALA A 108 -0.84 -4.39 3.87
C ALA A 108 -0.28 -5.08 2.61
N PHE A 109 -0.15 -6.40 2.61
CA PHE A 109 0.42 -7.18 1.52
C PHE A 109 -0.67 -7.98 0.80
N ASP A 110 -0.51 -8.13 -0.51
CA ASP A 110 -1.37 -8.93 -1.36
C ASP A 110 -1.17 -10.42 -1.07
N ILE A 111 -2.27 -11.20 -1.06
CA ILE A 111 -2.23 -12.66 -0.93
C ILE A 111 -1.65 -13.35 -2.17
N MET A 112 -1.83 -12.75 -3.35
CA MET A 112 -1.31 -13.22 -4.63
C MET A 112 -0.54 -12.09 -5.33
N PRO A 113 0.63 -11.69 -4.79
CA PRO A 113 1.36 -10.55 -5.33
C PRO A 113 1.80 -10.82 -6.77
N PRO A 114 1.71 -9.82 -7.68
CA PRO A 114 2.28 -9.95 -9.01
C PRO A 114 3.79 -10.23 -8.94
N HIS A 115 4.32 -10.98 -9.90
CA HIS A 115 5.76 -11.14 -10.03
C HIS A 115 6.37 -9.86 -10.58
N ILE A 116 7.24 -9.23 -9.81
CA ILE A 116 7.76 -7.89 -10.11
C ILE A 116 9.26 -7.99 -10.36
N VAL A 117 9.68 -7.45 -11.51
CA VAL A 117 11.08 -7.17 -11.81
C VAL A 117 11.27 -5.66 -11.68
N ILE A 118 12.24 -5.22 -10.86
CA ILE A 118 12.73 -3.85 -10.96
C ILE A 118 13.88 -3.83 -11.95
N HIS A 119 13.75 -2.99 -12.98
CA HIS A 119 14.88 -2.64 -13.81
C HIS A 119 15.83 -1.70 -13.06
N PRO A 120 17.14 -1.68 -13.40
CA PRO A 120 18.11 -0.74 -12.84
C PRO A 120 17.70 0.74 -12.87
N CYS A 121 16.85 1.12 -13.83
CA CYS A 121 16.27 2.46 -13.97
C CYS A 121 15.03 2.70 -13.07
N ARG A 122 14.76 1.83 -12.08
CA ARG A 122 13.61 1.88 -11.17
C ARG A 122 12.23 1.74 -11.84
N ARG A 123 12.19 1.26 -13.09
CA ARG A 123 10.95 0.86 -13.74
C ARG A 123 10.53 -0.50 -13.24
N LEU A 124 9.25 -0.67 -12.97
CA LEU A 124 8.66 -1.93 -12.51
C LEU A 124 7.93 -2.57 -13.67
N THR A 125 8.25 -3.84 -13.94
CA THR A 125 7.55 -4.66 -14.92
C THR A 125 6.93 -5.86 -14.22
N VAL A 126 5.68 -6.15 -14.57
CA VAL A 126 4.94 -7.32 -14.10
C VAL A 126 5.20 -8.46 -15.08
N GLN A 127 5.74 -9.58 -14.59
CA GLN A 127 6.04 -10.75 -15.40
C GLN A 127 4.96 -11.82 -15.21
N GLU A 128 4.42 -12.36 -16.31
CA GLU A 128 3.54 -13.52 -16.24
C GLU A 128 4.37 -14.80 -16.00
N TRP A 129 3.86 -15.70 -15.14
CA TRP A 129 4.53 -16.93 -14.64
C TRP A 129 5.08 -17.89 -15.72
N LYS A 130 4.81 -17.67 -17.00
CA LYS A 130 4.72 -18.77 -17.96
C LYS A 130 5.95 -19.15 -18.76
N LYS A 131 7.10 -18.44 -18.74
CA LYS A 131 8.30 -18.93 -19.45
C LYS A 131 9.66 -18.27 -19.18
N ASP A 132 9.69 -17.05 -18.64
CA ASP A 132 10.95 -16.27 -18.57
C ASP A 132 11.62 -16.29 -17.19
N LEU A 133 11.45 -17.37 -16.43
CA LEU A 133 12.07 -17.53 -15.10
C LEU A 133 13.60 -17.73 -15.16
N LEU A 134 14.17 -17.95 -16.35
CA LEU A 134 15.58 -18.30 -16.58
C LEU A 134 16.46 -17.13 -17.05
N SER A 135 15.88 -15.97 -17.38
CA SER A 135 16.58 -14.88 -18.07
C SER A 135 16.65 -13.60 -17.23
N MET A 136 17.02 -13.69 -15.96
CA MET A 136 17.34 -12.48 -15.19
C MET A 136 18.65 -11.90 -15.73
N HIS A 137 18.57 -10.73 -16.37
CA HIS A 137 19.75 -10.04 -16.86
C HIS A 137 20.39 -9.17 -15.76
N ASN A 138 21.71 -8.97 -15.86
CA ASN A 138 22.56 -8.26 -14.90
C ASN A 138 21.91 -7.00 -14.30
N GLY A 139 21.59 -7.06 -13.00
CA GLY A 139 21.10 -5.91 -12.21
C GLY A 139 19.59 -5.87 -11.97
N GLU A 140 18.81 -6.76 -12.58
CA GLU A 140 17.39 -6.91 -12.26
C GLU A 140 17.21 -7.60 -10.91
N GLN A 141 16.40 -7.01 -10.02
CA GLN A 141 16.14 -7.58 -8.70
C GLN A 141 14.67 -8.00 -8.59
N ARG A 142 14.43 -9.26 -8.22
CA ARG A 142 13.09 -9.72 -7.83
C ARG A 142 12.76 -9.11 -6.48
N LEU A 143 11.77 -8.22 -6.44
CA LEU A 143 11.23 -7.75 -5.17
C LEU A 143 10.41 -8.87 -4.54
N ARG A 144 10.91 -9.43 -3.43
CA ARG A 144 10.03 -10.10 -2.47
C ARG A 144 9.33 -9.00 -1.66
N ARG A 145 8.01 -8.88 -1.78
CA ARG A 145 7.09 -8.05 -0.97
C ARG A 145 7.19 -6.52 -1.18
N SER A 146 6.17 -5.96 -1.83
CA SER A 146 5.79 -4.53 -1.77
C SER A 146 4.40 -4.43 -1.16
N CYS A 147 4.16 -3.46 -0.29
CA CYS A 147 2.79 -3.24 0.21
C CYS A 147 1.88 -2.79 -0.94
N ILE A 148 0.58 -3.09 -0.82
CA ILE A 148 -0.41 -2.81 -1.86
C ILE A 148 -0.40 -1.32 -2.22
N GLU A 149 -0.27 -0.42 -1.25
CA GLU A 149 -0.21 1.03 -1.49
C GLU A 149 0.99 1.46 -2.34
N CYS A 150 2.17 0.88 -2.10
CA CYS A 150 3.34 1.12 -2.95
C CYS A 150 3.10 0.57 -4.35
N GLY A 151 2.59 -0.67 -4.45
CA GLY A 151 2.30 -1.28 -5.75
C GLY A 151 1.27 -0.52 -6.57
N VAL A 152 0.25 0.05 -5.94
CA VAL A 152 -0.75 0.88 -6.63
C VAL A 152 -0.13 2.15 -7.19
N ARG A 153 0.69 2.86 -6.39
CA ARG A 153 1.40 4.07 -6.84
C ARG A 153 2.35 3.79 -7.98
N ASP A 154 2.99 2.62 -7.95
CA ASP A 154 3.95 2.17 -8.95
C ASP A 154 3.31 1.54 -10.19
N GLY A 155 1.98 1.41 -10.24
CA GLY A 155 1.28 0.90 -11.41
C GLY A 155 1.15 -0.62 -11.49
N LEU A 156 1.49 -1.35 -10.42
CA LEU A 156 1.42 -2.82 -10.38
C LEU A 156 0.00 -3.38 -10.50
N TYR A 157 -0.99 -2.60 -10.04
CA TYR A 157 -2.39 -2.97 -10.08
C TYR A 157 -3.15 -2.12 -11.09
N SER A 158 -4.11 -2.75 -11.77
CA SER A 158 -4.96 -2.06 -12.75
C SER A 158 -5.97 -1.14 -12.07
N ASP A 159 -6.35 -0.08 -12.75
CA ASP A 159 -7.39 0.84 -12.25
C ASP A 159 -8.72 0.10 -12.05
N ASN A 160 -9.37 0.36 -10.92
CA ASN A 160 -10.61 -0.25 -10.48
C ASN A 160 -10.54 -1.74 -10.17
N SER A 161 -9.35 -2.32 -10.09
CA SER A 161 -9.17 -3.68 -9.59
C SER A 161 -9.49 -3.77 -8.09
N LEU A 162 -9.93 -4.96 -7.69
CA LEU A 162 -9.98 -5.37 -6.30
C LEU A 162 -8.74 -6.20 -6.00
N VAL A 163 -8.06 -5.89 -4.90
CA VAL A 163 -6.87 -6.60 -4.42
C VAL A 163 -7.20 -7.16 -3.05
N GLU A 164 -6.98 -8.45 -2.88
CA GLU A 164 -7.17 -9.14 -1.60
C GLU A 164 -5.85 -9.17 -0.82
N SER A 165 -5.88 -8.75 0.43
CA SER A 165 -4.70 -8.81 1.28
C SER A 165 -4.48 -10.21 1.86
N MET A 166 -3.29 -10.46 2.40
CA MET A 166 -2.94 -11.71 3.10
C MET A 166 -3.87 -12.03 4.29
N THR A 167 -4.59 -11.03 4.82
CA THR A 167 -5.60 -11.24 5.88
C THR A 167 -7.02 -11.32 5.34
N ASN A 168 -7.19 -11.63 4.04
CA ASN A 168 -8.47 -11.71 3.33
C ASN A 168 -9.30 -10.42 3.40
N LYS A 169 -8.63 -9.26 3.50
CA LYS A 169 -9.31 -7.96 3.42
C LYS A 169 -9.19 -7.45 2.00
N THR A 170 -10.30 -7.08 1.39
CA THR A 170 -10.30 -6.53 0.03
C THR A 170 -10.10 -5.02 0.06
N CYS A 171 -9.29 -4.52 -0.87
CA CYS A 171 -9.19 -3.11 -1.17
C CYS A 171 -9.41 -2.84 -2.66
N TRP A 172 -9.96 -1.67 -2.96
CA TRP A 172 -10.23 -1.20 -4.31
C TRP A 172 -9.17 -0.18 -4.72
N VAL A 173 -8.66 -0.31 -5.94
CA VAL A 173 -7.70 0.62 -6.55
C VAL A 173 -8.47 1.73 -7.29
N CYS A 174 -8.59 2.96 -6.73
CA CYS A 174 -9.18 4.08 -7.49
C CYS A 174 -8.26 4.45 -8.67
N LYS A 175 -8.87 4.94 -9.76
CA LYS A 175 -8.19 5.63 -10.87
C LYS A 175 -7.21 6.73 -10.44
N CYS A 176 -7.39 7.32 -9.25
CA CYS A 176 -6.45 8.28 -8.69
C CYS A 176 -5.20 7.64 -8.06
N ARG A 177 -4.99 6.33 -8.26
CA ARG A 177 -3.86 5.55 -7.72
C ARG A 177 -3.77 5.61 -6.19
N LEU A 178 -4.92 5.54 -5.54
CA LEU A 178 -5.07 5.37 -4.10
C LEU A 178 -5.89 4.11 -3.81
N ILE A 179 -5.65 3.52 -2.63
CA ILE A 179 -6.38 2.36 -2.15
C ILE A 179 -7.58 2.75 -1.29
N HIS A 180 -8.63 1.94 -1.35
CA HIS A 180 -9.80 2.05 -0.49
C HIS A 180 -10.14 0.69 0.09
N TRP A 181 -10.06 0.56 1.41
CA TRP A 181 -10.46 -0.68 2.07
C TRP A 181 -11.97 -0.88 1.97
N VAL A 182 -12.36 -2.02 1.45
CA VAL A 182 -13.77 -2.39 1.27
C VAL A 182 -14.22 -3.11 2.53
N SER A 183 -15.27 -2.60 3.16
CA SER A 183 -15.95 -3.33 4.21
C SER A 183 -16.88 -4.37 3.57
N PRO A 184 -16.92 -5.62 4.07
CA PRO A 184 -17.78 -6.66 3.52
C PRO A 184 -19.27 -6.29 3.53
N ASN A 185 -19.67 -5.35 4.40
CA ASN A 185 -21.07 -4.96 4.60
C ASN A 185 -21.48 -3.69 3.85
N VAL A 186 -20.61 -3.13 3.00
CA VAL A 186 -20.90 -1.85 2.31
C VAL A 186 -20.91 -2.07 0.79
N PRO A 187 -22.05 -1.79 0.11
CA PRO A 187 -22.23 -2.12 -1.31
C PRO A 187 -21.51 -1.18 -2.28
N TYR A 188 -20.96 -0.06 -1.80
CA TYR A 188 -20.04 0.78 -2.57
C TYR A 188 -19.31 1.76 -1.64
N THR A 189 -18.05 2.07 -1.92
CA THR A 189 -17.35 3.19 -1.29
C THR A 189 -17.21 4.32 -2.30
N LYS A 190 -17.63 5.54 -1.94
CA LYS A 190 -17.39 6.77 -2.71
C LYS A 190 -16.17 7.48 -2.16
N PHE A 191 -15.17 7.75 -2.99
CA PHE A 191 -14.01 8.51 -2.53
C PHE A 191 -14.26 10.01 -2.63
N ARG A 192 -14.03 10.77 -1.55
CA ARG A 192 -14.26 12.23 -1.55
C ARG A 192 -13.34 13.02 -2.49
N ARG A 193 -12.13 12.51 -2.78
CA ARG A 193 -11.14 13.22 -3.61
C ARG A 193 -11.29 12.94 -5.11
N CYS A 194 -11.52 11.68 -5.50
CA CYS A 194 -11.71 11.27 -6.90
C CYS A 194 -13.18 11.21 -7.32
N LEU A 195 -14.14 11.32 -6.38
CA LEU A 195 -15.58 11.03 -6.56
C LEU A 195 -15.88 9.65 -7.18
N GLY A 196 -14.86 8.80 -7.31
CA GLY A 196 -14.97 7.46 -7.85
C GLY A 196 -15.86 6.60 -6.95
N LYS A 197 -16.74 5.83 -7.60
CA LYS A 197 -17.54 4.79 -6.96
C LYS A 197 -16.79 3.48 -7.16
N SER A 198 -16.48 2.79 -6.06
CA SER A 198 -15.99 1.41 -6.16
C SER A 198 -17.05 0.54 -6.85
N PRO A 199 -16.70 -0.24 -7.88
CA PRO A 199 -17.57 -1.25 -8.44
C PRO A 199 -17.55 -2.47 -7.51
N ILE A 200 -18.17 -2.38 -6.33
CA ILE A 200 -18.49 -3.58 -5.57
C ILE A 200 -19.70 -4.15 -6.29
N ARG A 201 -19.48 -5.15 -7.17
CA ARG A 201 -20.61 -5.92 -7.67
C ARG A 201 -21.27 -6.59 -6.46
N PRO A 202 -22.61 -6.62 -6.37
CA PRO A 202 -23.27 -7.65 -5.59
C PRO A 202 -22.75 -8.99 -6.11
N MET A 203 -22.39 -9.92 -5.22
CA MET A 203 -22.32 -11.32 -5.62
C MET A 203 -23.74 -11.71 -6.05
N ASP A 204 -23.89 -12.16 -7.29
CA ASP A 204 -25.04 -12.94 -7.71
C ASP A 204 -25.02 -14.30 -6.99
#